data_AF-X0RT11-F1
#
_entry.id   AF-X0RT11-F1
#
_cell.length_a   1.000
_cell.length_b   1.000
_cell.length_c   1.000
_cell.angle_alpha   90.00
_cell.angle_beta   90.00
_cell.angle_gamma   90.00
#
_symmetry.space_group_name_H-M   'P 1'
#
loop_
_entity.id
_entity.type
_entity.pdbx_description
1 polymer ?
#
loop_
_entity_poly.entity_id
_entity_poly.type
_entity_poly.pdbx_seq_one_letter_code
_entity_poly.pdbx_strand_id
1 'polypeptide(L)'
;MKILYIAAQNVVGQLELWQKLHESRGNQCRYITYFPSAYGFRDDICLHLPLVPYKPGATRLRHWLYTHTKSAKGNWTEIQG
;
A
#
# COMPACT_ATOMS: atom_id res chain seq x y z
N MET A 1 -10.13 10.74 -17.70
CA MET A 1 -10.49 10.08 -16.41
C MET A 1 -9.37 10.29 -15.39
N LYS A 2 -9.61 10.12 -14.08
CA LYS A 2 -8.57 10.21 -13.03
C LYS A 2 -8.22 8.81 -12.52
N ILE A 3 -6.94 8.43 -12.58
CA ILE A 3 -6.44 7.10 -12.23
C ILE A 3 -5.36 7.24 -11.16
N LEU A 4 -5.45 6.43 -10.11
CA LEU A 4 -4.47 6.37 -9.03
C LEU A 4 -4.02 4.92 -8.83
N TYR A 5 -2.76 4.63 -9.12
CA TYR A 5 -2.16 3.34 -8.77
C TYR A 5 -1.61 3.35 -7.36
N ILE A 6 -1.76 2.23 -6.66
CA ILE A 6 -1.23 2.05 -5.32
C ILE A 6 -0.44 0.74 -5.32
N ALA A 7 0.84 0.83 -4.97
CA ALA A 7 1.75 -0.32 -4.92
C ALA A 7 2.66 -0.22 -3.70
N ALA A 8 3.23 -1.35 -3.27
CA ALA A 8 4.19 -1.34 -2.18
C ALA A 8 5.50 -0.62 -2.59
N GLN A 9 6.00 -0.91 -3.79
CA GLN A 9 7.25 -0.38 -4.30
C GLN A 9 7.26 -0.45 -5.83
N ASN A 10 7.98 0.47 -6.49
CA ASN A 10 8.27 0.38 -7.91
C ASN A 10 9.53 -0.46 -8.16
N VAL A 11 9.37 -1.76 -8.42
CA VAL A 11 10.49 -2.72 -8.50
C VAL A 11 11.11 -2.79 -9.90
N VAL A 12 10.35 -2.45 -10.95
CA VAL A 12 10.73 -2.68 -12.36
C VAL A 12 10.31 -1.55 -13.31
N GLY A 13 10.00 -0.36 -12.79
CA GLY A 13 9.58 0.79 -13.60
C GLY A 13 8.18 0.67 -14.23
N GLN A 14 7.41 -0.38 -13.91
CA GLN A 14 6.09 -0.61 -14.50
C GLN A 14 5.11 0.53 -14.24
N LEU A 15 5.14 1.13 -13.05
CA LEU A 15 4.23 2.22 -12.68
C LEU A 15 4.40 3.44 -13.59
N GLU A 16 5.63 3.75 -13.97
CA GLU A 16 5.93 4.84 -14.91
C GLU A 16 5.42 4.52 -16.32
N LEU A 17 5.60 3.28 -16.78
CA LEU A 17 5.09 2.84 -18.09
C LEU A 17 3.58 2.97 -18.17
N TRP A 18 2.86 2.48 -17.15
CA TRP A 18 1.41 2.57 -17.07
C TRP A 18 0.93 4.01 -16.98
N GLN A 19 1.61 4.85 -16.19
CA GLN A 19 1.31 6.28 -16.13
C GLN A 19 1.36 6.92 -17.52
N LYS A 20 2.48 6.75 -18.24
CA LYS A 20 2.66 7.30 -19.60
C LYS A 20 1.60 6.80 -20.57
N LEU A 21 1.26 5.51 -20.49
CA LEU A 21 0.27 4.88 -21.37
C LEU A 21 -1.16 5.39 -21.12
N HIS A 22 -1.51 5.71 -19.87
CA HIS A 22 -2.81 6.27 -19.54
C HIS A 22 -2.88 7.77 -19.85
N GLU A 23 -1.79 8.50 -19.62
CA GLU A 23 -1.66 9.91 -19.98
C GLU A 23 -1.73 10.14 -21.49
N SER A 24 -1.11 9.26 -22.30
CA SER A 24 -1.18 9.33 -23.77
C SER A 24 -2.60 9.15 -24.31
N ARG A 25 -3.51 8.57 -23.52
CA ARG A 25 -4.94 8.43 -23.83
C ARG A 25 -5.80 9.59 -23.29
N GLY A 26 -5.18 10.67 -22.81
CA GLY A 26 -5.90 11.82 -22.25
C GLY A 26 -6.41 11.62 -20.82
N ASN A 27 -5.86 10.66 -20.07
CA ASN A 27 -6.20 10.47 -18.66
C ASN A 27 -5.20 11.19 -17.76
N GLN A 28 -5.65 11.60 -16.58
CA GLN A 28 -4.77 12.02 -15.50
C GLN A 28 -4.40 10.79 -14.68
N CYS A 29 -3.11 10.45 -14.62
CA CYS A 29 -2.63 9.27 -13.91
C CYS A 29 -1.55 9.63 -12.89
N ARG A 30 -1.70 9.13 -11.66
CA ARG A 30 -0.73 9.26 -10.57
C ARG A 30 -0.50 7.90 -9.91
N TYR A 31 0.60 7.75 -9.20
CA TYR A 31 0.86 6.53 -8.44
C TYR A 31 1.49 6.79 -7.08
N ILE A 32 1.10 5.97 -6.10
CA ILE A 32 1.59 6.02 -4.73
C ILE A 32 2.36 4.73 -4.44
N THR A 33 3.57 4.89 -3.90
CA THR A 33 4.38 3.81 -3.36
C THR A 33 4.51 3.92 -1.84
N TYR A 34 4.54 2.77 -1.16
CA TYR A 34 4.75 2.72 0.29
C TYR A 34 6.23 2.90 0.65
N PHE A 35 7.10 2.29 -0.15
CA PHE A 35 8.54 2.26 0.02
C PHE A 35 9.24 2.81 -1.23
N PRO A 36 10.41 3.46 -1.08
CA PRO A 36 11.18 3.98 -2.21
C PRO A 36 11.63 2.85 -3.13
N SER A 37 11.76 3.11 -4.43
CA SER A 37 12.27 2.10 -5.37
C SER A 37 13.65 1.55 -4.98
N ALA A 38 13.79 0.22 -4.96
CA ALA A 38 15.07 -0.46 -4.67
C ALA A 38 16.16 -0.19 -5.71
N TYR A 39 15.76 0.16 -6.95
CA TYR A 39 16.65 0.35 -8.08
C TYR A 39 16.67 1.80 -8.58
N GLY A 40 16.14 2.74 -7.78
CA GLY A 40 16.12 4.16 -8.13
C GLY A 40 15.19 4.51 -9.28
N PHE A 41 14.17 3.68 -9.57
CA PHE A 41 13.13 4.05 -10.53
C PHE A 41 12.38 5.28 -10.03
N ARG A 42 11.89 6.08 -10.98
CA ARG A 42 11.11 7.29 -10.67
C ARG A 42 9.89 6.90 -9.83
N ASP A 43 9.70 7.62 -8.73
CA ASP A 43 8.51 7.56 -7.90
C ASP A 43 7.70 8.87 -8.08
N ASP A 44 6.37 8.79 -8.07
CA ASP A 44 5.48 9.96 -8.12
C ASP A 44 5.17 10.46 -6.70
N ILE A 45 4.45 9.66 -5.90
CA ILE A 45 4.24 9.92 -4.47
C ILE A 45 4.78 8.73 -3.67
N CYS A 46 5.87 8.92 -2.93
CA CYS A 46 6.40 7.89 -2.03
C CYS A 46 6.08 8.26 -0.57
N LEU A 47 5.39 7.38 0.15
CA LEU A 47 4.99 7.59 1.54
C LEU A 47 6.14 7.38 2.55
N HIS A 48 7.28 6.84 2.10
CA HIS A 48 8.45 6.56 2.95
C HIS A 48 8.06 5.86 4.26
N LEU A 49 7.17 4.88 4.18
CA LEU A 49 6.73 4.16 5.36
C LEU A 49 7.94 3.43 5.97
N PRO A 50 8.08 3.43 7.30
CA PRO A 50 9.10 2.62 7.93
C PRO A 50 8.81 1.17 7.52
N LEU A 51 9.79 0.53 6.87
CA LEU A 51 9.77 -0.92 6.70
C LEU A 51 9.63 -1.48 8.11
N VAL A 52 8.43 -1.89 8.50
CA VAL A 52 8.23 -2.60 9.76
C VAL A 52 8.65 -4.03 9.46
N PRO A 53 9.89 -4.45 9.78
CA PRO A 53 10.22 -5.86 9.66
C PRO A 53 9.21 -6.62 10.51
N TYR A 54 8.72 -7.75 9.99
CA TYR A 54 7.94 -8.69 10.77
C TYR A 54 8.79 -9.13 11.97
N LYS A 55 8.62 -8.46 13.11
CA LYS A 55 9.20 -8.87 14.39
C LYS A 55 8.14 -9.71 15.08
N PRO A 56 8.30 -11.04 15.17
CA PRO A 56 7.26 -11.92 15.70
C PRO A 56 6.81 -11.49 17.11
N GLY A 57 7.71 -10.94 17.94
CA GLY A 57 7.36 -10.37 19.24
C GLY A 57 6.47 -9.13 19.18
N ALA A 58 6.74 -8.20 18.27
CA ALA A 58 5.93 -6.98 18.11
C ALA A 58 4.54 -7.28 17.54
N THR A 59 4.45 -8.23 16.60
CA THR A 59 3.19 -8.73 16.06
C THR A 59 2.35 -9.40 17.15
N ARG A 60 2.97 -10.23 18.00
CA ARG A 60 2.30 -10.93 19.10
C ARG A 60 1.80 -9.95 20.17
N LEU A 61 2.61 -8.93 20.51
CA LEU A 61 2.22 -7.86 21.43
C LEU A 61 1.05 -7.04 20.87
N ARG A 62 1.12 -6.64 19.60
CA ARG A 62 0.03 -5.92 18.92
C ARG A 62 -1.27 -6.75 18.90
N HIS A 63 -1.17 -8.04 18.63
CA HIS A 63 -2.31 -8.95 18.66
C HIS A 63 -2.91 -9.07 20.07
N TRP A 64 -2.06 -9.25 21.09
CA TRP A 64 -2.49 -9.32 22.49
C TRP A 64 -3.15 -8.01 22.96
N LEU A 65 -2.57 -6.86 22.62
CA LEU A 65 -3.18 -5.55 22.89
C LEU A 65 -4.53 -5.42 22.19
N TYR A 66 -4.62 -5.79 20.91
CA TYR A 66 -5.87 -5.74 20.15
C TYR A 66 -6.97 -6.63 20.74
N THR A 67 -6.64 -7.82 21.23
CA THR A 67 -7.65 -8.68 21.89
C THR A 67 -8.10 -8.15 23.24
N HIS A 68 -7.23 -7.42 23.96
CA HIS A 68 -7.56 -6.85 25.27
C HIS A 68 -8.26 -5.49 25.20
N THR A 69 -7.96 -4.68 24.18
CA THR A 69 -8.61 -3.37 23.99
C THR A 69 -9.87 -3.46 23.13
N LYS A 70 -10.12 -4.58 22.45
CA LYS A 70 -11.38 -4.82 21.75
C LYS A 70 -12.53 -5.00 22.75
N SER A 71 -13.39 -3.99 22.82
CA SER A 71 -14.71 -4.10 23.44
C SER A 71 -15.58 -5.11 22.66
N ALA A 72 -16.45 -5.84 23.36
CA ALA A 72 -17.12 -7.09 22.94
C ALA A 72 -17.99 -7.07 21.65
N LYS A 73 -18.03 -5.97 20.88
CA LYS A 73 -18.88 -5.77 19.68
C LYS A 73 -18.09 -5.78 18.35
N GLY A 74 -16.98 -6.50 18.28
CA GLY A 74 -15.95 -6.23 17.26
C GLY A 74 -15.67 -7.34 16.26
N ASN A 75 -16.67 -8.11 15.79
CA ASN A 75 -16.46 -9.00 14.63
C ASN A 75 -17.37 -8.57 13.48
N TRP A 76 -16.75 -8.27 12.34
CA TRP A 76 -17.45 -8.27 11.05
C TRP A 76 -17.82 -9.73 10.76
N THR A 77 -19.11 -10.05 10.81
CA THR A 77 -19.62 -11.31 10.28
C THR A 77 -19.62 -11.20 8.76
N GLU A 78 -18.94 -12.13 8.10
CA GLU A 78 -19.04 -12.33 6.66
C GLU A 78 -20.53 -12.49 6.30
N ILE A 79 -21.02 -11.68 5.37
CA ILE A 79 -22.40 -11.79 4.89
C ILE A 79 -22.40 -13.03 3.99
N GLN A 80 -22.96 -14.14 4.49
CA GLN A 80 -23.17 -15.34 3.67
C GLN A 80 -24.11 -14.97 2.52
N GLY A 81 -23.60 -15.04 1.29
CA GLY A 81 -24.36 -14.90 0.06
C GLY A 81 -25.13 -16.16 -0.29
#